data_AF-A0A2V9IQ31-F1
#
_entry.id   AF-A0A2V9IQ31-F1
#
_cell.length_a   1.000
_cell.length_b   1.000
_cell.length_c   1.000
_cell.angle_alpha   90.00
_cell.angle_beta   90.00
_cell.angle_gamma   90.00
#
_symmetry.space_group_name_H-M   'P 1'
#
loop_
_entity.id
_entity.type
_entity.pdbx_description
1 polymer ?
#
loop_
_entity_poly.entity_id
_entity_poly.type
_entity_poly.pdbx_seq_one_letter_code
_entity_poly.pdbx_strand_id
1 'polypeptide(L)'
;SLSKFPICAAFGVPETWSYDGSRLSMYGLTGSDYAELLSSHVLPGLTAARLTEFLELGKTMESVAWTDGVLDRFRRSASDSFIKAT
;
A
#
# COMPACT_ATOMS: atom_id res chain seq x y z
N SER A 1 -7.34 7.26 -9.60
CA SER A 1 -8.05 8.55 -9.80
C SER A 1 -8.64 9.01 -8.49
N LEU A 2 -8.27 10.21 -8.04
CA LEU A 2 -8.70 10.80 -6.77
C LEU A 2 -10.19 11.22 -6.78
N SER A 3 -10.82 11.29 -7.95
CA SER A 3 -12.25 11.65 -8.09
C SER A 3 -13.20 10.71 -7.37
N LYS A 4 -12.75 9.51 -7.00
CA LYS A 4 -13.53 8.51 -6.25
C LYS A 4 -13.52 8.75 -4.73
N PHE A 5 -12.70 9.66 -4.23
CA PHE A 5 -12.52 9.89 -2.79
C PHE A 5 -13.83 10.18 -2.06
N PRO A 6 -14.71 11.09 -2.53
CA PRO A 6 -15.96 11.36 -1.84
C PRO A 6 -16.84 10.12 -1.67
N ILE A 7 -16.88 9.25 -2.69
CA ILE A 7 -17.64 7.99 -2.64
C ILE A 7 -17.01 7.02 -1.64
N CYS A 8 -15.69 6.84 -1.68
CA CYS A 8 -14.98 5.97 -0.75
C CYS A 8 -15.10 6.44 0.71
N ALA A 9 -15.05 7.76 0.95
CA ALA A 9 -15.24 8.35 2.28
C ALA A 9 -16.66 8.14 2.79
N ALA A 10 -17.68 8.30 1.94
CA ALA A 10 -19.08 8.04 2.31
C ALA A 10 -19.33 6.58 2.73
N PHE A 11 -18.56 5.64 2.19
CA PHE A 11 -18.58 4.23 2.60
C PHE A 11 -17.61 3.89 3.76
N GLY A 12 -16.90 4.88 4.31
CA GLY A 12 -16.00 4.67 5.43
C GLY A 12 -14.75 3.84 5.08
N VAL A 13 -14.32 3.84 3.82
CA VAL A 13 -13.12 3.10 3.40
C VAL A 13 -11.90 3.69 4.11
N PRO A 14 -11.22 2.95 5.00
CA PRO A 14 -10.22 3.53 5.90
C PRO A 14 -8.97 4.03 5.18
N GLU A 15 -8.65 3.43 4.02
CA GLU A 15 -7.46 3.72 3.26
C GLU A 15 -7.70 3.50 1.76
N THR A 16 -7.20 4.40 0.91
CA THR A 16 -7.25 4.27 -0.56
C THR A 16 -5.89 4.54 -1.17
N TRP A 17 -5.55 3.79 -2.22
CA TRP A 17 -4.27 3.92 -2.92
C TRP A 17 -4.49 4.34 -4.36
N SER A 18 -3.64 5.24 -4.86
CA SER A 18 -3.66 5.69 -6.24
C SER A 18 -2.27 5.57 -6.84
N TYR A 19 -2.17 4.84 -7.94
CA TYR A 19 -0.95 4.72 -8.73
C TYR A 19 -1.11 5.53 -10.01
N ASP A 20 -0.16 6.43 -10.29
CA ASP A 20 -0.20 7.31 -11.46
C ASP A 20 0.56 6.76 -12.68
N GLY A 21 1.10 5.54 -12.57
CA GLY A 21 1.97 4.94 -13.59
C GLY A 21 3.47 5.00 -13.25
N SER A 22 3.84 5.80 -12.24
CA SER A 22 5.22 5.97 -11.76
C SER A 22 5.34 5.89 -10.24
N ARG A 23 4.36 6.40 -9.50
CA ARG A 23 4.35 6.47 -8.04
C ARG A 23 3.01 6.03 -7.51
N LEU A 24 3.05 5.24 -6.43
CA LEU A 24 1.88 4.96 -5.62
C LEU A 24 1.82 5.96 -4.46
N SER A 25 0.66 6.59 -4.30
CA SER A 25 0.28 7.38 -3.13
C SER A 25 -0.75 6.63 -2.31
N MET A 26 -0.59 6.67 -0.98
CA MET A 26 -1.55 6.13 -0.02
C MET A 26 -2.29 7.28 0.64
N TYR A 27 -3.58 7.09 0.92
CA TYR A 27 -4.39 8.09 1.59
C TYR A 27 -5.27 7.45 2.66
N GLY A 28 -5.24 8.00 3.86
CA GLY A 28 -6.04 7.56 5.01
C GLY A 28 -7.26 8.45 5.21
N LEU A 29 -8.39 7.84 5.54
CA LEU A 29 -9.60 8.58 5.89
C LEU A 29 -9.43 9.29 7.24
N THR A 30 -9.53 10.61 7.24
CA THR A 30 -9.50 11.49 8.41
C THR A 30 -10.80 12.28 8.45
N GLY A 31 -11.72 11.88 9.33
CA GLY A 31 -13.08 12.43 9.33
C GLY A 31 -13.83 12.03 8.05
N SER A 32 -14.15 13.02 7.20
CA SER A 32 -14.84 12.84 5.92
C SER A 32 -13.93 12.90 4.69
N ASP A 33 -12.63 13.14 4.88
CA ASP A 33 -11.70 13.40 3.80
C ASP A 33 -10.44 12.53 3.88
N TYR A 34 -9.68 12.50 2.80
CA TYR A 34 -8.47 11.70 2.70
C TYR A 34 -7.21 12.57 2.85
N ALA A 35 -6.29 12.14 3.71
CA ALA A 35 -4.96 12.73 3.87
C ALA A 35 -3.87 11.76 3.40
N GLU A 36 -2.80 12.27 2.77
CA GLU A 36 -1.71 11.41 2.28
C GLU A 36 -0.98 10.73 3.46
N LEU A 37 -0.63 9.45 3.26
CA LEU A 37 0.09 8.62 4.21
C LEU A 37 1.44 8.18 3.62
N LEU A 38 2.47 8.13 4.48
CA LEU A 38 3.76 7.54 4.13
C LEU A 38 3.74 6.00 4.27
N SER A 39 2.94 5.49 5.19
CA SER A 39 2.79 4.07 5.51
C SER A 39 1.33 3.67 5.70
N SER A 40 1.00 2.45 5.33
CA SER A 40 -0.36 1.91 5.50
C SER A 40 -0.70 1.74 6.98
N HIS A 41 -1.90 2.15 7.37
CA HIS A 41 -2.46 1.88 8.69
C HIS A 41 -3.08 0.48 8.76
N VAL A 42 -3.58 -0.03 7.63
CA VAL A 42 -4.23 -1.35 7.55
C VAL A 42 -3.24 -2.50 7.28
N LEU A 43 -2.06 -2.20 6.72
CA LEU A 43 -1.01 -3.17 6.42
C LEU A 43 0.32 -2.76 7.06
N PRO A 44 0.58 -3.17 8.31
CA PRO A 44 1.79 -2.80 9.04
C PRO A 44 3.08 -3.09 8.27
N GLY A 45 4.01 -2.14 8.26
CA GLY A 45 5.31 -2.26 7.59
C GLY A 45 5.30 -2.00 6.08
N LEU A 46 4.12 -1.77 5.48
CA LEU A 46 4.00 -1.38 4.09
C LEU A 46 4.06 0.14 3.93
N THR A 47 4.95 0.60 3.04
CA THR A 47 5.07 2.01 2.67
C THR A 47 4.69 2.22 1.21
N ALA A 48 4.26 3.43 0.88
CA ALA A 48 3.99 3.86 -0.49
C ALA A 48 5.20 3.64 -1.41
N ALA A 49 6.41 3.91 -0.91
CA ALA A 49 7.66 3.71 -1.62
C ALA A 49 7.93 2.23 -1.94
N ARG A 50 7.84 1.33 -0.93
CA ARG A 50 8.04 -0.11 -1.12
C ARG A 50 7.03 -0.69 -2.12
N LEU A 51 5.77 -0.26 -2.04
CA LEU A 51 4.75 -0.73 -2.97
C LEU A 51 4.96 -0.18 -4.39
N THR A 52 5.50 1.03 -4.54
CA THR A 52 5.92 1.58 -5.84
C THR A 52 7.02 0.73 -6.46
N GLU A 53 8.09 0.42 -5.71
CA GLU A 53 9.17 -0.47 -6.16
C GLU A 53 8.63 -1.81 -6.60
N PHE A 54 7.66 -2.35 -5.87
CA PHE A 54 7.00 -3.58 -6.25
C PHE A 54 6.29 -3.45 -7.60
N LEU A 55 5.42 -2.46 -7.77
CA LEU A 55 4.71 -2.26 -9.03
C LEU A 55 5.66 -2.13 -10.23
N GLU A 56 6.80 -1.45 -10.08
CA GLU A 56 7.82 -1.37 -11.14
C GLU A 56 8.47 -2.71 -11.46
N LEU A 57 8.86 -3.49 -10.44
CA LEU A 57 9.41 -4.84 -10.65
C LEU A 57 8.41 -5.74 -11.39
N GLY A 58 7.13 -5.67 -11.02
CA GLY A 58 6.05 -6.45 -11.64
C GLY A 58 5.80 -6.13 -13.11
N LYS A 59 6.17 -4.93 -13.60
CA LYS A 59 6.13 -4.61 -15.04
C LYS A 59 7.16 -5.37 -15.86
N THR A 60 8.21 -5.89 -15.22
CA THR A 60 9.38 -6.49 -15.90
C THR A 60 9.47 -8.02 -15.76
N MET A 61 8.63 -8.63 -14.91
CA MET A 61 8.66 -10.07 -14.62
C MET A 61 7.41 -10.78 -15.14
N GLU A 62 7.53 -12.05 -15.53
CA GLU A 62 6.33 -12.88 -15.75
C GLU A 62 5.52 -13.04 -14.44
N SER A 63 4.20 -12.95 -14.57
CA SER A 63 3.20 -12.77 -13.51
C SER A 63 3.32 -13.70 -12.28
N VAL A 64 3.82 -14.93 -12.45
CA VAL A 64 3.91 -15.92 -11.36
C VAL A 64 5.13 -15.69 -10.47
N ALA A 65 6.31 -15.44 -11.06
CA ALA A 65 7.53 -15.14 -10.31
C ALA A 65 7.42 -13.81 -9.52
N TRP A 66 6.60 -12.89 -10.02
CA TRP A 66 6.27 -11.63 -9.38
C TRP A 66 5.51 -11.83 -8.04
N THR A 67 4.49 -12.67 -8.04
CA THR A 67 3.59 -12.85 -6.89
C THR A 67 4.31 -13.50 -5.69
N ASP A 68 5.15 -14.49 -5.94
CA ASP A 68 5.94 -15.17 -4.90
C ASP A 68 6.94 -14.22 -4.22
N GLY A 69 7.62 -13.38 -5.00
CA GLY A 69 8.60 -12.42 -4.49
C GLY A 69 7.99 -11.33 -3.58
N VAL A 70 6.80 -10.85 -3.92
CA VAL A 70 6.05 -9.88 -3.10
C VAL A 70 5.67 -10.50 -1.77
N LEU A 71 5.03 -11.67 -1.79
CA LEU A 71 4.53 -12.33 -0.58
C LEU A 71 5.65 -12.72 0.38
N ASP A 72 6.77 -13.22 -0.13
CA ASP A 72 7.95 -13.57 0.66
C ASP A 72 8.56 -12.33 1.36
N ARG A 73 8.63 -11.19 0.66
CA ARG A 73 9.10 -9.92 1.24
C ARG A 73 8.15 -9.38 2.31
N PHE A 74 6.84 -9.48 2.10
CA PHE A 74 5.84 -9.10 3.11
C PHE A 74 5.93 -9.98 4.36
N ARG A 75 6.04 -11.30 4.21
CA ARG A 75 6.17 -12.25 5.34
C ARG A 75 7.42 -11.98 6.19
N ARG A 76 8.55 -11.66 5.57
CA ARG A 76 9.77 -11.27 6.30
C ARG A 76 9.62 -9.93 7.04
N SER A 77 8.99 -8.93 6.42
CA SER A 77 8.75 -7.62 7.04
C SER A 77 7.77 -7.69 8.22
N ALA A 78 6.80 -8.60 8.18
CA ALA A 78 5.84 -8.81 9.25
C ALA A 78 6.48 -9.51 10.47
N SER A 79 7.41 -10.45 10.25
CA SER A 79 8.14 -11.12 11.34
C SER A 79 9.08 -10.15 12.08
N ASP A 80 9.73 -9.23 11.36
CA ASP A 80 10.65 -8.24 11.96
C ASP A 80 9.93 -7.17 12.79
N SER A 81 8.66 -6.89 12.47
CA SER A 81 7.80 -5.97 13.22
C SER A 81 7.20 -6.64 14.47
N PHE A 82 7.09 -7.98 14.48
CA PHE A 82 6.58 -8.74 15.62
C PHE A 82 7.63 -8.96 16.73
N ILE A 83 8.92 -9.05 16.37
CA ILE A 83 10.02 -9.26 17.34
C ILE A 83 10.41 -7.98 18.10
N LYS A 84 10.08 -6.79 17.59
CA LYS A 84 10.38 -5.51 18.27
C LYS A 84 9.31 -5.03 19.28
N ALA A 85 8.25 -5.82 19.49
CA ALA A 85 7.12 -5.47 20.35
C ALA A 85 7.04 -6.28 21.67
N THR A 86 8.11 -6.99 22.04
CA THR A 86 8.26 -7.71 23.33
C THR A 86 9.54 -7.31 24.04
#